data_AF-A0A349LNA7-F1
#
_entry.id   AF-A0A349LNA7-F1
#
_cell.length_a   1.000
_cell.length_b   1.000
_cell.length_c   1.000
_cell.angle_alpha   90.00
_cell.angle_beta   90.00
_cell.angle_gamma   90.00
#
_symmetry.space_group_name_H-M   'P 1'
#
loop_
_entity.id
_entity.type
_entity.pdbx_description
1 polymer ?
#
loop_
_entity_poly.entity_id
_entity_poly.type
_entity_poly.pdbx_seq_one_letter_code
_entity_poly.pdbx_strand_id
1 'polypeptide(L)'
;METSRALEWTIKHHQIPLRVSGSLKAHYAPTTPLCLYAPGRVLDALSEYPDTKSRVAVVVWDSESSLGLEDHPSIDAEEVVLSRNPVTFASRLYRSLRDLDQQGWDLILFPQPPVGEEWDGVRDRLQRACFGSELSSNSHDSQ
;
A
#
# COMPACT_ATOMS: atom_id res chain seq x y z
N MET A 1 55.50 -9.28 -27.50
CA MET A 1 55.33 -10.66 -28.02
C MET A 1 54.58 -11.39 -26.93
N GLU A 2 53.25 -11.36 -27.02
CA GLU A 2 52.40 -12.53 -27.34
C GLU A 2 51.93 -13.20 -26.03
N THR A 3 50.70 -13.62 -25.81
CA THR A 3 49.43 -13.55 -26.54
C THR A 3 48.33 -13.89 -25.51
N SER A 4 47.19 -13.22 -25.62
CA SER A 4 45.82 -13.76 -25.59
C SER A 4 45.44 -14.91 -24.63
N ARG A 5 44.34 -14.73 -23.86
CA ARG A 5 43.00 -15.37 -24.03
C ARG A 5 42.19 -15.30 -22.72
N ALA A 6 41.03 -14.63 -22.77
CA ALA A 6 39.67 -15.21 -22.74
C ALA A 6 39.21 -15.58 -21.32
N LEU A 7 38.41 -14.73 -20.66
CA LEU A 7 36.95 -14.58 -20.79
C LEU A 7 36.16 -15.75 -20.19
N GLU A 8 35.08 -15.35 -19.52
CA GLU A 8 33.88 -16.14 -19.26
C GLU A 8 33.88 -16.93 -17.94
N TRP A 9 33.51 -16.26 -16.84
CA TRP A 9 32.72 -16.93 -15.82
C TRP A 9 31.27 -16.48 -15.93
N THR A 10 30.48 -17.46 -16.37
CA THR A 10 29.05 -17.45 -16.61
C THR A 10 28.27 -16.98 -15.37
N ILE A 11 27.46 -15.95 -15.54
CA ILE A 11 26.42 -15.58 -14.57
C ILE A 11 25.38 -16.69 -14.61
N LYS A 12 25.43 -17.62 -13.63
CA LYS A 12 24.25 -18.41 -13.29
C LYS A 12 23.26 -17.46 -12.65
N HIS A 13 22.39 -16.87 -13.47
CA HIS A 13 21.16 -16.24 -13.04
C HIS A 13 20.36 -17.29 -12.25
N HIS A 14 20.51 -17.29 -10.94
CA HIS A 14 19.60 -18.00 -10.05
C HIS A 14 18.31 -17.17 -10.02
N GLN A 15 17.51 -17.32 -11.08
CA GLN A 15 16.12 -16.95 -11.03
C GLN A 15 15.54 -17.69 -9.83
N ILE A 16 15.23 -16.94 -8.77
CA ILE A 16 14.25 -17.33 -7.78
C ILE A 16 12.89 -16.95 -8.36
N PRO A 17 12.18 -17.83 -9.09
CA PRO A 17 10.76 -17.62 -9.27
C PRO A 17 10.15 -17.76 -7.87
N LEU A 18 9.80 -16.65 -7.23
CA LEU A 18 8.86 -16.64 -6.12
C LEU A 18 7.48 -17.02 -6.69
N ARG A 19 7.32 -18.29 -7.02
CA ARG A 19 6.03 -18.89 -7.31
C ARG A 19 5.41 -19.21 -5.95
N VAL A 20 4.51 -18.35 -5.48
CA VAL A 20 3.59 -18.74 -4.42
C VAL A 20 2.17 -18.80 -4.98
N SER A 21 1.79 -19.96 -5.50
CA SER A 21 0.38 -20.37 -5.49
C SER A 21 0.02 -20.74 -4.05
N GLY A 22 -0.40 -19.74 -3.28
CA GLY A 22 -0.86 -19.92 -1.89
C GLY A 22 -2.37 -19.88 -1.79
N SER A 23 -3.06 -20.91 -2.30
CA SER A 23 -4.46 -21.16 -1.96
C SER A 23 -4.52 -21.72 -0.54
N LEU A 24 -4.64 -20.86 0.49
CA LEU A 24 -5.12 -21.24 1.82
C LEU A 24 -5.56 -20.02 2.65
N LYS A 25 -6.89 -19.85 2.77
CA LYS A 25 -7.63 -19.25 3.90
C LYS A 25 -7.13 -17.90 4.48
N ALA A 26 -7.87 -16.83 4.13
CA ALA A 26 -8.06 -15.63 4.92
C ALA A 26 -6.86 -14.67 5.15
N HIS A 27 -5.95 -14.51 4.17
CA HIS A 27 -5.08 -13.34 4.10
C HIS A 27 -5.55 -12.41 2.99
N TYR A 28 -6.41 -11.46 3.34
CA TYR A 28 -6.79 -10.40 2.43
C TYR A 28 -5.68 -9.34 2.43
N ALA A 29 -4.98 -9.22 1.30
CA ALA A 29 -4.25 -8.02 0.92
C ALA A 29 -5.06 -7.35 -0.20
N PRO A 30 -5.31 -6.03 -0.13
CA PRO A 30 -6.00 -5.33 -1.21
C PRO A 30 -5.18 -5.44 -2.51
N THR A 31 -5.88 -5.50 -3.63
CA THR A 31 -5.28 -5.42 -4.96
C THR A 31 -4.87 -3.98 -5.25
N THR A 32 -5.65 -3.01 -4.77
CA THR A 32 -5.26 -1.60 -4.79
C THR A 32 -4.01 -1.39 -3.92
N PRO A 33 -2.97 -0.71 -4.44
CA PRO A 33 -1.81 -0.29 -3.66
C PRO A 33 -2.24 0.40 -2.36
N LEU A 34 -1.75 -0.09 -1.23
CA LEU A 34 -1.99 0.49 0.09
C LEU A 34 -0.68 1.04 0.64
N CYS A 35 -0.63 2.33 0.94
CA CYS A 35 0.55 2.98 1.50
C CYS A 35 0.22 3.68 2.83
N LEU A 36 1.17 3.65 3.77
CA LEU A 36 1.00 4.27 5.09
C LEU A 36 1.69 5.63 5.12
N TYR A 37 0.98 6.68 5.52
CA TYR A 37 1.55 8.03 5.68
C TYR A 37 1.57 8.47 7.14
N ALA A 38 2.59 9.25 7.51
CA ALA A 38 2.68 9.85 8.84
C ALA A 38 1.69 11.02 8.98
N PRO A 39 1.14 11.30 10.18
CA PRO A 39 0.22 12.41 10.37
C PRO A 39 0.82 13.74 9.87
N GLY A 40 0.03 14.49 9.09
CA GLY A 40 0.48 15.73 8.44
C GLY A 40 1.44 15.56 7.26
N ARG A 41 1.74 14.32 6.82
CA ARG A 41 2.62 14.00 5.68
C ARG A 41 1.85 13.37 4.51
N VAL A 42 0.54 13.57 4.45
CA VAL A 42 -0.30 13.07 3.34
C VAL A 42 0.17 13.60 1.98
N LEU A 43 0.53 14.88 1.90
CA LEU A 43 0.91 15.52 0.64
C LEU A 43 2.28 15.03 0.14
N ASP A 44 3.16 14.69 1.09
CA ASP A 44 4.46 14.05 0.83
C ASP A 44 4.22 12.67 0.20
N ALA A 45 3.36 11.86 0.81
CA ALA A 45 2.97 10.55 0.27
C ALA A 45 2.29 10.66 -1.10
N LEU A 46 1.38 11.61 -1.30
CA LEU A 46 0.77 11.86 -2.62
C LEU A 46 1.81 12.26 -3.67
N SER A 47 2.84 13.01 -3.29
CA SER A 47 3.92 13.42 -4.20
C SER A 47 4.81 12.25 -4.64
N GLU A 48 4.89 11.18 -3.84
CA GLU A 48 5.58 9.94 -4.23
C GLU A 48 4.83 9.18 -5.34
N TYR A 49 3.57 9.50 -5.59
CA TYR A 49 2.74 8.94 -6.67
C TYR A 49 2.41 10.03 -7.70
N PRO A 50 3.34 10.35 -8.62
CA PRO A 50 3.23 11.48 -9.55
C PRO A 50 2.18 11.28 -10.67
N ASP A 51 1.47 10.14 -10.71
CA ASP A 51 0.47 9.88 -11.73
C ASP A 51 -0.79 10.75 -11.50
N THR A 52 -0.79 11.89 -12.17
CA THR A 52 -1.79 12.98 -12.16
C THR A 52 -3.23 12.62 -12.60
N LYS A 53 -3.56 11.33 -12.69
CA LYS A 53 -4.92 10.84 -12.95
C LYS A 53 -5.39 9.76 -11.98
N SER A 54 -4.57 9.47 -10.97
CA SER A 54 -4.89 8.44 -9.98
C SER A 54 -6.02 8.91 -9.08
N ARG A 55 -7.03 8.07 -8.92
CA ARG A 55 -8.03 8.21 -7.86
C ARG A 55 -7.41 7.72 -6.57
N VAL A 56 -7.34 8.58 -5.56
CA VAL A 56 -6.69 8.25 -4.28
C VAL A 56 -7.69 8.31 -3.14
N ALA A 57 -7.90 7.19 -2.47
CA ALA A 57 -8.63 7.17 -1.21
C ALA A 57 -7.67 7.53 -0.07
N VAL A 58 -7.90 8.67 0.58
CA VAL A 58 -7.13 9.09 1.76
C VAL A 58 -7.95 8.86 3.00
N VAL A 59 -7.57 7.86 3.78
CA VAL A 59 -8.23 7.59 5.06
C VAL A 59 -7.76 8.61 6.09
N VAL A 60 -8.66 9.13 6.93
CA VAL A 60 -8.32 10.06 8.01
C VAL A 60 -9.02 9.66 9.30
N TRP A 61 -8.44 10.01 10.46
CA TRP A 61 -9.12 9.79 11.73
C TRP A 61 -10.22 10.83 11.94
N ASP A 62 -11.36 10.47 12.54
CA ASP A 62 -12.48 11.41 12.79
C ASP A 62 -12.10 12.59 13.70
N SER A 63 -11.00 12.45 14.46
CA SER A 63 -10.46 13.50 15.31
C SER A 63 -9.54 14.48 14.57
N GLU A 64 -9.18 14.19 13.31
CA GLU A 64 -8.36 15.08 12.47
C GLU A 64 -9.26 15.99 11.63
N SER A 65 -8.84 17.25 11.48
CA SER A 65 -9.47 18.15 10.51
C SER A 65 -9.24 17.64 9.10
N SER A 66 -10.20 17.89 8.19
CA SER A 66 -10.02 17.63 6.76
C SER A 66 -8.69 18.19 6.28
N LEU A 67 -7.98 17.38 5.51
CA LEU A 67 -6.66 17.65 4.98
C LEU A 67 -6.70 18.67 3.83
N GLY A 68 -7.90 19.08 3.37
CA GLY A 68 -8.08 20.06 2.31
C GLY A 68 -7.59 19.57 0.95
N LEU A 69 -7.70 18.27 0.70
CA LEU A 69 -7.20 17.63 -0.53
C LEU A 69 -8.08 17.92 -1.76
N GLU A 70 -9.29 18.43 -1.53
CA GLU A 70 -10.28 18.79 -2.54
C GLU A 70 -9.76 19.86 -3.53
N ASP A 71 -8.75 20.65 -3.15
CA ASP A 71 -8.17 21.71 -4.00
C ASP A 71 -7.03 21.20 -4.90
N HIS A 72 -6.62 19.94 -4.80
CA HIS A 72 -5.46 19.46 -5.56
C HIS A 72 -5.81 19.24 -7.04
N PRO A 73 -5.33 20.09 -7.97
CA PRO A 73 -5.85 20.14 -9.35
C PRO A 73 -5.44 18.95 -10.22
N SER A 74 -4.53 18.11 -9.72
CA SER A 74 -3.91 17.00 -10.46
C SER A 74 -4.24 15.63 -9.89
N ILE A 75 -5.02 15.49 -8.81
CA ILE A 75 -5.32 14.19 -8.19
C ILE A 75 -6.77 14.18 -7.72
N ASP A 76 -7.51 13.11 -8.02
CA ASP A 76 -8.87 12.90 -7.53
C ASP A 76 -8.79 12.21 -6.16
N ALA A 77 -8.52 13.01 -5.12
CA ALA A 77 -8.35 12.50 -3.75
C ALA A 77 -9.67 12.60 -2.96
N GLU A 78 -10.14 11.48 -2.42
CA GLU A 78 -11.34 11.42 -1.57
C GLU A 78 -10.96 11.09 -0.13
N GLU A 79 -11.44 11.92 0.81
CA GLU A 79 -11.20 11.73 2.24
C GLU A 79 -12.20 10.75 2.85
N VAL A 80 -11.71 9.64 3.40
CA VAL A 80 -12.50 8.59 4.05
C VAL A 80 -12.29 8.66 5.54
N VAL A 81 -13.27 9.19 6.26
CA VAL A 81 -13.19 9.36 7.72
C VAL A 81 -13.45 8.04 8.45
N LEU A 82 -12.55 7.65 9.34
CA LEU A 82 -12.69 6.48 10.21
C LEU A 82 -12.58 6.84 11.69
N SER A 83 -13.39 6.19 12.52
CA SER A 83 -13.36 6.37 13.97
C SER A 83 -12.06 5.86 14.58
N ARG A 84 -11.44 6.66 15.44
CA ARG A 84 -10.19 6.35 16.17
C ARG A 84 -10.39 5.38 17.35
N ASN A 85 -11.21 4.35 17.20
CA ASN A 85 -11.46 3.34 18.24
C ASN A 85 -10.74 2.03 17.90
N PRO A 86 -9.65 1.65 18.60
CA PRO A 86 -8.80 0.52 18.18
C PRO A 86 -9.54 -0.82 18.12
N VAL A 87 -10.44 -1.08 19.08
CA VAL A 87 -11.20 -2.35 19.17
C VAL A 87 -12.15 -2.50 17.99
N THR A 88 -12.92 -1.44 17.71
CA THR A 88 -13.88 -1.41 16.60
C THR A 88 -13.14 -1.41 15.26
N PHE A 89 -12.03 -0.69 15.20
CA PHE A 89 -11.23 -0.53 14.00
C PHE A 89 -10.58 -1.84 13.57
N ALA A 90 -9.93 -2.59 14.48
CA ALA A 90 -9.30 -3.86 14.13
C ALA A 90 -10.29 -4.86 13.48
N SER A 91 -11.53 -4.89 13.96
CA SER A 91 -12.59 -5.75 13.42
C SER A 91 -13.15 -5.25 12.09
N ARG A 92 -13.12 -3.94 11.85
CA ARG A 92 -13.64 -3.32 10.61
C ARG A 92 -12.59 -3.11 9.53
N LEU A 93 -11.30 -3.11 9.87
CA LEU A 93 -10.19 -2.81 8.98
C LEU A 93 -10.29 -3.57 7.66
N TYR A 94 -10.43 -4.89 7.69
CA TYR A 94 -10.51 -5.69 6.46
C TYR A 94 -11.78 -5.39 5.64
N ARG A 95 -12.89 -5.08 6.31
CA ARG A 95 -14.12 -4.70 5.61
C ARG A 95 -13.95 -3.34 4.94
N SER A 96 -13.36 -2.37 5.63
CA SER A 96 -13.06 -1.04 5.08
C SER A 96 -12.07 -1.13 3.92
N LEU A 97 -10.97 -1.86 4.05
CA LEU A 97 -10.01 -2.06 2.96
C LEU A 97 -10.65 -2.75 1.76
N ARG A 98 -11.53 -3.73 1.99
CA ARG A 98 -12.24 -4.43 0.91
C ARG A 98 -13.29 -3.55 0.24
N ASP A 99 -13.96 -2.70 1.00
CA ASP A 99 -14.91 -1.74 0.46
C ASP A 99 -14.18 -0.76 -0.46
N LEU A 100 -13.07 -0.18 0.01
CA LEU A 100 -12.20 0.69 -0.77
C LEU A 100 -11.66 -0.01 -2.03
N ASP A 101 -11.12 -1.22 -1.89
CA ASP A 101 -10.61 -1.99 -3.03
C ASP A 101 -11.66 -2.22 -4.14
N GLN A 102 -12.93 -2.39 -3.76
CA GLN A 102 -14.03 -2.57 -4.72
C GLN A 102 -14.48 -1.27 -5.40
N GLN A 103 -14.11 -0.10 -4.86
CA GLN A 103 -14.45 1.20 -5.43
C GLN A 103 -13.52 1.62 -6.58
N GLY A 104 -12.50 0.80 -6.89
CA GLY A 104 -11.60 1.04 -8.03
C GLY A 104 -10.71 2.26 -7.83
N TRP A 105 -10.17 2.42 -6.61
CA TRP A 105 -9.12 3.39 -6.33
C TRP A 105 -7.79 2.91 -6.93
N ASP A 106 -6.98 3.84 -7.42
CA ASP A 106 -5.62 3.57 -7.91
C ASP A 106 -4.62 3.50 -6.74
N LEU A 107 -4.91 4.17 -5.63
CA LEU A 107 -4.11 4.17 -4.41
C LEU A 107 -4.99 4.36 -3.18
N ILE A 108 -4.68 3.63 -2.11
CA ILE A 108 -5.25 3.87 -0.78
C ILE A 108 -4.13 4.37 0.12
N LEU A 109 -4.28 5.60 0.62
CA LEU A 109 -3.41 6.18 1.63
C LEU A 109 -4.05 6.00 3.01
N PHE A 110 -3.30 5.37 3.92
CA PHE A 110 -3.76 5.10 5.27
C PHE A 110 -2.89 5.81 6.31
N PRO A 111 -3.47 6.49 7.31
CA PRO A 111 -2.70 7.17 8.33
C PRO A 111 -2.07 6.12 9.25
N GLN A 112 -0.81 6.32 9.62
CA GLN A 112 -0.16 5.45 10.57
C GLN A 112 -0.96 5.43 11.89
N PRO A 113 -1.27 4.23 12.42
CA PRO A 113 -2.01 4.14 13.67
C PRO A 113 -1.17 4.72 14.83
N PRO A 114 -1.81 5.38 15.81
CA PRO A 114 -1.13 5.97 16.96
C PRO A 114 -0.17 5.00 17.66
N VAL A 115 0.81 5.56 18.38
CA VAL A 115 1.66 4.77 19.27
C VAL A 115 0.84 4.25 20.45
N GLY A 116 1.05 2.98 20.83
CA GLY A 116 0.32 2.32 21.91
C GLY A 116 0.10 0.84 21.65
N GLU A 117 0.06 0.03 22.71
CA GLU A 117 -0.16 -1.42 22.64
C GLU A 117 -1.53 -1.78 22.03
N GLU A 118 -2.55 -0.93 22.26
CA GLU A 118 -3.89 -1.08 21.71
C GLU A 118 -3.92 -1.04 20.16
N TRP A 119 -2.92 -0.39 19.54
CA TRP A 119 -2.78 -0.23 18.11
C TRP A 119 -1.79 -1.21 17.48
N ASP A 120 -1.03 -1.97 18.28
CA ASP A 120 -0.01 -2.88 17.78
C ASP A 120 -0.60 -3.92 16.81
N GLY A 121 -1.72 -4.54 17.20
CA GLY A 121 -2.43 -5.48 16.34
C GLY A 121 -3.03 -4.84 15.08
N VAL A 122 -3.38 -3.56 15.11
CA VAL A 122 -3.86 -2.83 13.93
C VAL A 122 -2.69 -2.56 12.98
N ARG A 123 -1.55 -2.11 13.53
CA ARG A 123 -0.33 -1.83 12.79
C ARG A 123 0.20 -3.08 12.08
N ASP A 124 0.28 -4.21 12.77
CA ASP A 124 0.66 -5.51 12.17
C ASP A 124 -0.21 -5.82 10.95
N ARG A 125 -1.53 -5.72 11.09
CA ARG A 125 -2.48 -6.03 10.00
C ARG A 125 -2.35 -5.07 8.82
N LEU A 126 -2.19 -3.77 9.09
CA LEU A 126 -1.99 -2.75 8.06
C LEU A 126 -0.66 -2.96 7.32
N GLN A 127 0.43 -3.22 8.03
CA GLN A 127 1.72 -3.51 7.43
C GLN A 127 1.64 -4.75 6.54
N ARG A 128 0.98 -5.81 7.00
CA ARG A 128 0.77 -7.03 6.20
C ARG A 128 -0.08 -6.79 4.96
N ALA A 129 -1.11 -5.95 5.06
CA ALA A 129 -1.94 -5.55 3.92
C ALA A 129 -1.14 -4.74 2.89
N CYS A 130 -0.34 -3.76 3.36
CA CYS A 130 0.54 -2.92 2.54
C CYS A 130 1.60 -3.77 1.81
N PHE A 131 2.33 -4.63 2.54
CA PHE A 131 3.28 -5.55 1.90
C PHE A 131 2.60 -6.49 0.89
N GLY A 132 1.37 -6.93 1.16
CA GLY A 132 0.63 -7.79 0.25
C GLY A 132 0.13 -7.09 -1.02
N SER A 133 -0.24 -5.81 -0.94
CA SER A 133 -0.66 -5.02 -2.11
C SER A 133 0.49 -4.73 -3.06
N GLU A 134 1.67 -4.40 -2.51
CA GLU A 134 2.88 -4.14 -3.32
C GLU A 134 3.30 -5.37 -4.14
N LEU A 135 3.24 -6.56 -3.54
CA LEU A 135 3.54 -7.83 -4.22
C LEU A 135 2.52 -8.18 -5.32
N SER A 136 1.28 -7.71 -5.15
CA SER A 136 0.21 -7.94 -6.14
C SER A 136 0.36 -7.00 -7.35
N SER A 137 0.72 -5.74 -7.12
CA SER A 137 0.99 -4.75 -8.19
C SER A 137 2.21 -5.12 -9.04
N ASN A 138 3.26 -5.67 -8.43
CA ASN A 138 4.48 -6.07 -9.15
C ASN A 138 4.31 -7.40 -9.93
N SER A 139 3.14 -8.04 -9.89
CA SER A 139 2.84 -9.27 -10.64
C SER A 139 2.17 -9.02 -12.01
N HIS A 140 1.99 -7.76 -12.43
CA HIS A 140 1.29 -7.42 -13.68
C HIS A 140 2.20 -7.22 -14.91
N ASP A 141 3.52 -7.32 -14.81
CA ASP A 141 4.41 -7.21 -16.00
C ASP A 141 4.97 -8.58 -16.40
N SER A 142 4.26 -9.27 -17.31
CA SER A 142 4.82 -10.28 -18.24
C SER A 142 3.72 -10.79 -19.17
N GLN A 143 3.48 -10.10 -20.29
CA GLN A 143 3.00 -10.71 -21.53
C GLN A 143 3.72 -10.12 -22.74
#